data_AF-A0A5C4X8T9-F1
#
_entry.id   AF-A0A5C4X8T9-F1
#
_cell.length_a   1.000
_cell.length_b   1.000
_cell.length_c   1.000
_cell.angle_alpha   90.00
_cell.angle_beta   90.00
_cell.angle_gamma   90.00
#
_symmetry.space_group_name_H-M   'P 1'
#
loop_
_entity.id
_entity.type
_entity.pdbx_description
1 polymer ?
#
loop_
_entity_poly.entity_id
_entity_poly.type
_entity_poly.pdbx_seq_one_letter_code
_entity_poly.pdbx_strand_id
1 'polypeptide(L)'
;MSSANSERFLRLYKLINATKSEASLQRLPDIENLANIALLQLVVDWEGIDPLKLSEMELASILRRKETFAQAHDDFTKGAQY
;
A
#
# COMPACT_ATOMS: atom_id res chain seq x y z
N MET A 1 1.30 16.70 5.74
CA MET A 1 1.75 15.46 6.42
C MET A 1 3.27 15.52 6.59
N SER A 2 3.82 15.02 7.70
CA SER A 2 5.27 14.98 7.94
C SER A 2 5.96 14.00 6.97
N SER A 3 7.19 14.29 6.49
CA SER A 3 7.93 13.36 5.61
C SER A 3 8.23 12.02 6.29
N ALA A 4 8.32 12.01 7.62
CA ALA A 4 8.50 10.78 8.40
C ALA A 4 7.29 9.83 8.27
N ASN A 5 6.08 10.37 8.14
CA ASN A 5 4.92 9.55 7.82
C ASN A 5 5.08 9.03 6.39
N SER A 6 5.32 9.91 5.40
CA SER A 6 5.63 9.59 3.98
C SER A 6 6.53 8.34 3.84
N GLU A 7 7.67 8.36 4.52
CA GLU A 7 8.67 7.29 4.49
C GLU A 7 8.19 6.00 5.17
N ARG A 8 7.52 6.09 6.33
CA ARG A 8 7.01 4.92 7.05
C ARG A 8 5.99 4.15 6.23
N PHE A 9 5.06 4.83 5.59
CA PHE A 9 4.09 4.18 4.70
C PHE A 9 4.76 3.54 3.51
N LEU A 10 5.65 4.25 2.83
CA LEU A 10 6.35 3.70 1.67
C LEU A 10 7.11 2.42 2.03
N ARG A 11 7.78 2.41 3.17
CA ARG A 11 8.50 1.23 3.66
C ARG A 11 7.57 0.06 3.93
N LEU A 12 6.46 0.29 4.65
CA LEU A 12 5.49 -0.77 4.98
C LEU A 12 4.74 -1.27 3.74
N TYR A 13 4.32 -0.36 2.87
CA TYR A 13 3.64 -0.67 1.62
C TYR A 13 4.51 -1.57 0.74
N LYS A 14 5.79 -1.21 0.54
CA LYS A 14 6.74 -2.02 -0.24
C LYS A 14 6.92 -3.41 0.34
N LEU A 15 7.10 -3.52 1.66
CA LEU A 15 7.29 -4.80 2.34
C LEU A 15 6.06 -5.71 2.15
N ILE A 16 4.87 -5.19 2.46
CA ILE A 16 3.62 -5.96 2.38
C ILE A 16 3.31 -6.32 0.93
N ASN A 17 3.53 -5.42 -0.02
CA ASN A 17 3.32 -5.69 -1.44
C ASN A 17 4.28 -6.77 -1.96
N ALA A 18 5.55 -6.76 -1.53
CA ALA A 18 6.49 -7.84 -1.86
C ALA A 18 6.03 -9.18 -1.27
N THR A 19 5.56 -9.20 -0.01
CA THR A 19 4.99 -10.40 0.62
C THR A 19 3.76 -10.92 -0.14
N LYS A 20 2.88 -10.03 -0.59
CA LYS A 20 1.73 -10.38 -1.44
C LYS A 20 2.19 -11.03 -2.75
N SER A 21 3.14 -10.42 -3.46
CA SER A 21 3.66 -10.96 -4.72
C SER A 21 4.27 -12.34 -4.53
N GLU A 22 5.07 -12.52 -3.48
CA GLU A 22 5.69 -13.82 -3.17
C GLU A 22 4.65 -14.89 -2.79
N ALA A 23 3.66 -14.53 -1.98
CA ALA A 23 2.56 -15.43 -1.61
C ALA A 23 1.76 -15.89 -2.84
N SER A 24 1.52 -14.98 -3.80
CA SER A 24 0.83 -15.30 -5.05
C SER A 24 1.65 -16.29 -5.90
N LEU A 25 2.97 -16.08 -6.02
CA LEU A 25 3.87 -16.99 -6.74
C LEU A 25 3.89 -18.39 -6.12
N GLN A 26 3.86 -18.47 -4.79
CA GLN A 26 3.86 -19.73 -4.05
C GLN A 26 2.47 -20.36 -3.89
N ARG A 27 1.41 -19.72 -4.40
CA ARG A 27 0.00 -20.16 -4.26
C ARG A 27 -0.42 -20.33 -2.80
N LEU A 28 -0.10 -19.34 -1.97
CA LEU A 28 -0.47 -19.26 -0.56
C LEU A 28 -1.64 -18.28 -0.38
N PRO A 29 -2.90 -18.68 -0.68
CA PRO A 29 -4.03 -17.76 -0.79
C PRO A 29 -4.36 -17.04 0.52
N ASP A 30 -4.17 -17.70 1.67
CA ASP A 30 -4.42 -17.08 2.97
C ASP A 30 -3.42 -15.95 3.26
N ILE A 31 -2.15 -16.13 2.87
CA ILE A 31 -1.11 -15.12 3.05
C ILE A 31 -1.36 -13.95 2.08
N GLU A 32 -1.74 -14.24 0.84
CA GLU A 32 -2.11 -13.21 -0.13
C GLU A 32 -3.29 -12.37 0.38
N ASN A 33 -4.32 -13.03 0.93
CA ASN A 33 -5.48 -12.34 1.50
C ASN A 33 -5.09 -11.48 2.72
N LEU A 34 -4.27 -12.01 3.64
CA LEU A 34 -3.77 -11.24 4.78
C LEU A 34 -2.92 -10.02 4.34
N ALA A 35 -2.10 -10.18 3.29
CA ALA A 35 -1.32 -9.07 2.74
C ALA A 35 -2.22 -8.00 2.11
N ASN A 36 -3.29 -8.40 1.42
CA ASN A 36 -4.30 -7.46 0.91
C ASN A 36 -4.98 -6.69 2.06
N ILE A 37 -5.39 -7.37 3.14
CA ILE A 37 -5.98 -6.73 4.33
C ILE A 37 -4.99 -5.75 4.97
N ALA A 38 -3.71 -6.13 5.09
CA ALA A 38 -2.69 -5.27 5.66
C ALA A 38 -2.43 -4.02 4.80
N LEU A 39 -2.46 -4.14 3.46
CA LEU A 39 -2.37 -2.98 2.55
C LEU A 39 -3.58 -2.04 2.72
N LEU A 40 -4.78 -2.60 2.84
CA LEU A 40 -6.00 -1.84 3.10
C LEU A 40 -5.90 -1.03 4.39
N GLN A 41 -5.53 -1.69 5.49
CA GLN A 41 -5.38 -1.03 6.78
C GLN A 41 -4.31 0.06 6.75
N LEU A 42 -3.16 -0.21 6.12
CA LEU A 42 -2.08 0.77 6.00
C LEU A 42 -2.50 2.04 5.27
N VAL A 43 -3.31 1.90 4.22
CA VAL A 43 -3.83 3.02 3.43
C VAL A 43 -4.88 3.82 4.20
N VAL A 44 -5.71 3.14 4.98
CA VAL A 44 -6.75 3.79 5.78
C VAL A 44 -6.14 4.52 6.98
N ASP A 45 -5.20 3.89 7.68
CA ASP A 45 -4.42 4.49 8.77
C ASP A 45 -3.65 5.73 8.29
N TRP A 46 -3.16 5.70 7.05
CA TRP A 46 -2.50 6.84 6.43
C TRP A 46 -3.39 8.07 6.31
N GLU A 47 -4.59 7.86 5.76
CA GLU A 47 -5.56 8.93 5.55
C GLU A 47 -6.19 9.38 6.88
N GLY A 48 -5.97 8.62 7.97
CA GLY A 48 -6.59 8.88 9.27
C GLY A 48 -8.10 8.67 9.23
N ILE A 49 -8.59 7.83 8.32
CA ILE A 49 -10.01 7.57 8.13
C ILE A 49 -10.38 6.28 8.88
N ASP A 50 -11.61 6.20 9.38
CA ASP A 50 -12.15 4.95 9.90
C ASP A 50 -12.68 4.11 8.72
N PRO A 51 -12.16 2.90 8.48
CA PRO A 51 -12.57 2.08 7.33
C PRO A 51 -14.05 1.71 7.39
N LEU A 52 -14.64 1.66 8.59
CA LEU A 52 -16.07 1.35 8.77
C LEU A 52 -16.98 2.51 8.36
N LYS A 53 -16.40 3.70 8.10
CA LYS A 53 -17.13 4.89 7.63
C LYS A 53 -17.01 5.13 6.13
N LEU A 54 -16.26 4.29 5.42
CA LEU A 54 -16.05 4.39 3.98
C LEU A 54 -16.93 3.37 3.24
N SER A 55 -17.53 3.82 2.14
CA SER A 55 -18.10 2.89 1.16
C SER A 55 -17.00 2.11 0.44
N GLU A 56 -17.34 0.94 -0.12
CA GLU A 56 -16.40 0.13 -0.93
C GLU A 56 -15.77 0.94 -2.07
N MET A 57 -16.54 1.83 -2.70
CA MET A 57 -16.08 2.69 -3.80
C MET A 57 -15.05 3.72 -3.33
N GLU A 58 -15.25 4.32 -2.15
CA GLU A 58 -14.30 5.27 -1.57
C GLU A 58 -13.00 4.58 -1.16
N LEU A 59 -13.11 3.41 -0.54
CA LEU A 59 -11.98 2.56 -0.17
C LEU A 59 -11.12 2.23 -1.41
N ALA A 60 -11.76 1.78 -2.50
CA ALA A 60 -11.09 1.46 -3.76
C ALA A 60 -10.36 2.68 -4.37
N SER A 61 -10.98 3.86 -4.30
CA SER A 61 -10.39 5.11 -4.79
C SER A 61 -9.15 5.50 -3.98
N ILE A 62 -9.23 5.40 -2.65
CA ILE A 62 -8.10 5.73 -1.76
C ILE A 62 -6.93 4.76 -2.02
N LEU A 63 -7.19 3.46 -2.12
CA LEU A 63 -6.18 2.45 -2.45
C LEU A 63 -5.45 2.82 -3.73
N ARG A 64 -6.20 3.01 -4.83
CA ARG A 64 -5.62 3.30 -6.14
C ARG A 64 -4.74 4.55 -6.13
N ARG A 65 -5.15 5.59 -5.40
CA ARG A 65 -4.35 6.82 -5.23
C ARG A 65 -3.03 6.54 -4.50
N LYS A 66 -3.03 5.66 -3.50
CA LYS A 66 -1.84 5.29 -2.75
C LYS A 66 -0.90 4.34 -3.47
N GLU A 67 -1.45 3.39 -4.21
CA GLU A 67 -0.66 2.56 -5.13
C GLU A 67 0.06 3.46 -6.16
N THR A 68 -0.66 4.45 -6.71
CA THR A 68 -0.08 5.43 -7.65
C THR A 68 1.02 6.26 -7.00
N PHE A 69 0.82 6.72 -5.76
CA PHE A 69 1.85 7.45 -5.01
C PHE A 69 3.11 6.60 -4.77
N ALA A 70 2.94 5.34 -4.37
CA ALA A 70 4.06 4.43 -4.16
C ALA A 70 4.82 4.15 -5.47
N GLN A 71 4.08 3.93 -6.57
CA GLN A 71 4.67 3.72 -7.90
C GLN A 71 5.44 4.95 -8.38
N ALA A 72 4.85 6.14 -8.28
CA ALA A 72 5.50 7.39 -8.67
C ALA A 72 6.78 7.66 -7.85
N HIS A 73 6.78 7.30 -6.57
CA HIS A 73 7.98 7.37 -5.74
C HIS A 73 9.05 6.38 -6.21
N ASP A 74 8.69 5.15 -6.57
CA ASP A 74 9.63 4.17 -7.09
C ASP A 74 10.26 4.62 -8.41
N ASP A 75 9.45 5.13 -9.33
CA ASP A 75 9.92 5.63 -10.62
C ASP A 75 10.84 6.85 -10.45
N PHE A 76 10.53 7.77 -9.53
CA PHE A 76 11.41 8.89 -9.17
C PHE A 76 12.75 8.41 -8.59
N THR A 77 12.73 7.44 -7.67
CA THR A 77 13.98 6.92 -7.08
C THR A 77 14.84 6.13 -8.08
N LYS A 78 14.23 5.45 -9.05
CA LYS A 78 14.96 4.75 -10.13
C LYS A 78 15.50 5.72 -11.18
N GLY A 79 14.77 6.78 -11.49
CA GLY A 79 15.19 7.83 -12.43
C GLY A 79 16.31 8.74 -11.89
N ALA A 80 16.43 8.87 -10.57
CA ALA A 80 17.50 9.65 -9.91
C ALA A 80 18.85 8.90 -9.79
N GLN A 81 18.92 7.63 -10.25
CA GLN A 81 20.13 6.79 -10.22
C GLN A 81 20.88 6.74 -11.56
N TYR A 82 20.48 7.54 -12.56
CA TYR A 82 21.13 7.65 -13.87
C TYR A 82 21.57 9.08 -14.18
#